data_AF-A0A452YAY6-F1
#
_entry.id   AF-A0A452YAY6-F1
#
_cell.length_a   1.000
_cell.length_b   1.000
_cell.length_c   1.000
_cell.angle_alpha   90.00
_cell.angle_beta   90.00
_cell.angle_gamma   90.00
#
_symmetry.space_group_name_H-M   'P 1'
#
loop_
_entity.id
_entity.type
_entity.pdbx_description
1 polymer ?
#
loop_
_entity_poly.entity_id
_entity_poly.type
_entity_poly.pdbx_seq_one_letter_code
_entity_poly.pdbx_strand_id
1 'polypeptide(L)'
;MATPSGQLFVMCNVLIVCKIQQQYDEKNIRRRVYDALNVLMAMDIISKDKKEIQWKGLPRTSLSDIDKLKTEVIGLKGRIDKKSAYLQELQDQYVGLQNLVERNEQLYGSGDAPSGGVALPFILVQTRPHATVEVEISEDMQLVHFDFNSTPFELHDDSFVLKAMGFSGKEETDGTVALVANAVECSSASNVYGHRSPQPARPNGIRPRTSPPIPGILKGRVKHEH
;
A
#
# COMPACT_ATOMS: atom_id res chain seq x y z
N MET A 1 -23.71 63.22 -41.25
CA MET A 1 -25.05 63.20 -40.62
C MET A 1 -25.83 62.05 -41.26
N ALA A 2 -25.96 60.91 -40.57
CA ALA A 2 -26.83 59.83 -41.05
C ALA A 2 -28.28 60.29 -40.92
N THR A 3 -29.09 60.15 -41.96
CA THR A 3 -30.51 60.53 -41.91
C THR A 3 -31.23 59.67 -40.86
N PRO A 4 -32.20 60.22 -40.11
CA PRO A 4 -32.93 59.48 -39.07
C PRO A 4 -33.55 58.17 -39.57
N SER A 5 -33.89 58.10 -40.86
CA SER A 5 -34.40 56.91 -41.53
C SER A 5 -33.36 55.78 -41.66
N GLY A 6 -32.07 56.10 -41.87
CA GLY A 6 -31.01 55.10 -41.99
C GLY A 6 -30.63 54.47 -40.65
N GLN A 7 -30.68 55.24 -39.56
CA GLN A 7 -30.37 54.75 -38.22
C GLN A 7 -31.46 53.83 -37.66
N LEU A 8 -32.73 54.12 -37.97
CA LEU A 8 -33.87 53.25 -37.65
C LEU A 8 -33.83 51.93 -38.43
N PHE A 9 -33.41 51.95 -39.70
CA PHE A 9 -33.28 50.75 -40.52
C PHE A 9 -32.17 49.80 -40.02
N VAL A 10 -31.03 50.35 -39.57
CA VAL A 10 -29.93 49.55 -38.99
C VAL A 10 -30.34 48.94 -37.65
N MET A 11 -31.00 49.71 -36.77
CA MET A 11 -31.50 49.19 -35.49
C MET A 11 -32.58 48.13 -35.68
N CYS A 12 -33.47 48.30 -36.66
CA CYS A 12 -34.48 47.31 -37.01
C CYS A 12 -33.83 46.02 -37.54
N ASN A 13 -32.82 46.11 -38.42
CA ASN A 13 -32.08 44.94 -38.91
C ASN A 13 -31.27 44.25 -37.81
N VAL A 14 -30.60 44.97 -36.91
CA VAL A 14 -29.87 44.37 -35.76
C VAL A 14 -30.85 43.68 -34.82
N LEU A 15 -32.00 44.28 -34.52
CA LEU A 15 -33.04 43.66 -33.69
C LEU A 15 -33.65 42.41 -34.36
N ILE A 16 -33.84 42.44 -35.68
CA ILE A 16 -34.32 41.30 -36.46
C ILE A 16 -33.28 40.18 -36.48
N VAL A 17 -32.01 40.50 -36.72
CA VAL A 17 -30.91 39.51 -36.69
C VAL A 17 -30.74 38.92 -35.30
N CYS A 18 -30.79 39.72 -34.23
CA CYS A 18 -30.79 39.22 -32.85
C CYS A 18 -31.97 38.29 -32.56
N LYS A 19 -33.18 38.62 -33.02
CA LYS A 19 -34.36 37.75 -32.85
C LYS A 19 -34.25 36.46 -33.66
N ILE A 20 -33.74 36.53 -34.90
CA ILE A 20 -33.52 35.36 -35.75
C ILE A 20 -32.43 34.46 -35.15
N GLN A 21 -31.36 35.05 -34.62
CA GLN A 21 -30.27 34.32 -33.99
C GLN A 21 -30.73 33.67 -32.67
N GLN A 22 -31.46 34.39 -31.82
CA GLN A 22 -32.09 33.79 -30.63
C GLN A 22 -33.05 32.65 -31.00
N GLN A 23 -33.83 32.78 -32.08
CA GLN A 23 -34.69 31.70 -32.55
C GLN A 23 -33.91 30.54 -33.17
N TYR A 24 -32.80 30.80 -33.85
CA TYR A 24 -31.92 29.78 -34.39
C TYR A 24 -31.23 29.00 -33.27
N ASP A 25 -30.70 29.72 -32.29
CA ASP A 25 -30.10 29.18 -31.08
C ASP A 25 -31.14 28.36 -30.31
N GLU A 26 -32.37 28.84 -30.16
CA GLU A 26 -33.45 28.10 -29.52
C GLU A 26 -33.80 26.80 -30.28
N LYS A 27 -33.93 26.86 -31.61
CA LYS A 27 -34.18 25.66 -32.44
C LYS A 27 -33.02 24.66 -32.38
N ASN A 28 -31.80 25.17 -32.39
CA ASN A 28 -30.59 24.36 -32.31
C ASN A 28 -30.47 23.68 -30.94
N ILE A 29 -30.66 24.45 -29.85
CA ILE A 29 -30.65 23.97 -28.47
C ILE A 29 -31.74 22.90 -28.29
N ARG A 30 -32.98 23.16 -28.73
CA ARG A 30 -34.06 22.16 -28.69
C ARG A 30 -33.64 20.86 -29.39
N ARG A 31 -33.09 20.95 -30.61
CA ARG A 31 -32.63 19.79 -31.38
C ARG A 31 -31.54 19.01 -30.64
N ARG A 32 -30.54 19.69 -30.06
CA ARG A 32 -29.44 19.09 -29.32
C ARG A 32 -29.89 18.45 -28.01
N VAL A 33 -30.83 19.09 -27.31
CA VAL A 33 -31.44 18.51 -26.10
C VAL A 33 -32.17 17.21 -26.44
N TYR A 34 -32.90 17.16 -27.55
CA TYR A 34 -33.52 15.90 -27.99
C TYR A 34 -32.50 14.85 -28.41
N ASP A 35 -31.39 15.22 -29.08
CA ASP A 35 -30.29 14.28 -29.36
C ASP A 35 -29.76 13.67 -28.06
N ALA A 36 -29.40 14.51 -27.09
CA ALA A 36 -28.86 14.06 -25.81
C ALA A 36 -29.85 13.16 -25.07
N LEU A 37 -31.12 13.55 -24.96
CA LEU A 37 -32.14 12.75 -24.30
C LEU A 37 -32.38 11.42 -25.01
N ASN A 38 -32.44 11.42 -26.34
CA ASN A 38 -32.66 10.20 -27.11
C ASN A 38 -31.49 9.22 -26.99
N VAL A 39 -30.26 9.73 -27.01
CA VAL A 39 -29.06 8.90 -26.78
C VAL A 39 -29.08 8.33 -25.37
N LEU A 40 -29.37 9.14 -24.35
CA LEU A 40 -29.43 8.66 -22.96
C LEU A 40 -30.55 7.63 -22.73
N MET A 41 -31.70 7.79 -23.38
CA MET A 41 -32.78 6.78 -23.37
C MET A 41 -32.37 5.50 -24.10
N ALA A 42 -31.73 5.62 -25.27
CA ALA A 42 -31.27 4.47 -26.06
C ALA A 42 -30.17 3.67 -25.34
N MET A 43 -29.36 4.34 -24.52
CA MET A 43 -28.37 3.71 -23.64
C MET A 43 -28.98 3.19 -22.33
N ASP A 44 -30.31 3.25 -22.16
CA ASP A 44 -31.05 2.85 -20.94
C ASP A 44 -30.59 3.57 -19.67
N ILE A 45 -30.02 4.77 -19.81
CA ILE A 45 -29.53 5.58 -18.68
C ILE A 45 -30.66 6.34 -18.01
N ILE A 46 -31.66 6.74 -18.79
CA ILE A 46 -32.86 7.42 -18.33
C ILE A 46 -34.10 6.77 -18.94
N SER A 47 -35.22 6.74 -18.22
CA SER A 47 -36.55 6.55 -18.79
C SER A 47 -37.27 7.88 -18.90
N LYS A 48 -38.18 7.97 -19.87
CA LYS A 48 -39.11 9.08 -20.00
C LYS A 48 -40.53 8.55 -20.01
N ASP A 49 -41.34 8.96 -19.05
CA ASP A 49 -42.79 8.82 -19.11
C ASP A 49 -43.43 10.20 -19.16
N LYS A 50 -44.09 10.51 -20.28
CA LYS A 50 -44.72 11.82 -20.54
C LYS A 50 -43.77 13.00 -20.26
N LYS A 51 -43.96 13.69 -19.12
CA LYS A 51 -43.19 14.88 -18.69
C LYS A 51 -42.17 14.55 -17.59
N GLU A 52 -42.07 13.32 -17.16
CA GLU A 52 -41.16 12.85 -16.12
C GLU A 52 -39.97 12.14 -16.76
N ILE A 53 -38.77 12.50 -16.33
CA ILE A 53 -37.53 11.81 -16.68
C ILE A 53 -37.02 11.17 -15.41
N GLN A 54 -36.85 9.85 -15.44
CA GLN A 54 -36.33 9.07 -14.33
C GLN A 54 -34.91 8.63 -14.66
N TRP A 55 -34.03 8.76 -13.67
CA TRP A 55 -32.67 8.24 -13.75
C TRP A 55 -32.67 6.72 -13.51
N LYS A 56 -32.17 5.95 -14.47
CA LYS A 56 -32.06 4.48 -14.38
C LYS A 56 -30.68 4.00 -13.94
N GLY A 57 -29.62 4.76 -14.26
CA GLY A 57 -28.23 4.39 -13.96
C GLY A 57 -27.41 4.06 -15.21
N LEU A 58 -26.14 3.69 -15.07
CA LEU A 58 -25.29 3.38 -16.23
C LEU A 58 -25.40 1.90 -16.64
N PRO A 59 -25.51 1.57 -17.94
CA PRO A 59 -25.71 0.19 -18.45
C PRO A 59 -24.48 -0.73 -18.31
N ARG A 60 -23.57 -0.50 -17.36
CA ARG A 60 -22.35 -1.29 -17.14
C ARG A 60 -22.07 -1.68 -15.69
N THR A 61 -23.07 -1.61 -14.82
CA THR A 61 -23.00 -2.30 -13.54
C THR A 61 -23.69 -3.65 -13.66
N SER A 62 -23.25 -4.50 -14.60
CA SER A 62 -23.69 -5.89 -14.56
C SER A 62 -23.21 -6.50 -13.24
N LEU A 63 -24.02 -7.36 -12.62
CA LEU A 63 -23.60 -8.04 -11.38
C LEU A 63 -22.26 -8.77 -11.58
N SER A 64 -22.01 -9.30 -12.78
CA SER A 64 -20.75 -9.93 -13.15
C SER A 64 -19.55 -8.98 -13.09
N ASP A 65 -19.69 -7.73 -13.57
CA ASP A 65 -18.59 -6.76 -13.53
C ASP A 65 -18.32 -6.27 -12.11
N ILE A 66 -19.38 -6.11 -11.31
CA ILE A 66 -19.27 -5.82 -9.88
C ILE A 66 -18.51 -6.95 -9.17
N ASP A 67 -18.84 -8.21 -9.45
CA ASP A 67 -18.22 -9.38 -8.79
C ASP A 67 -16.75 -9.57 -9.21
N LYS A 68 -16.42 -9.31 -10.48
CA LYS A 68 -15.02 -9.24 -10.93
C LYS A 68 -14.25 -8.15 -10.20
N LEU A 69 -14.81 -6.94 -10.11
CA LEU A 69 -14.16 -5.82 -9.42
C LEU A 69 -13.98 -6.11 -7.92
N LYS A 70 -14.98 -6.72 -7.26
CA LYS A 70 -14.86 -7.17 -5.87
C LYS A 70 -13.72 -8.18 -5.71
N THR A 71 -13.61 -9.13 -6.61
CA THR A 71 -12.54 -10.14 -6.60
C THR A 71 -11.18 -9.48 -6.78
N GLU A 72 -11.06 -8.51 -7.69
CA GLU A 72 -9.84 -7.73 -7.88
C GLU A 72 -9.48 -6.92 -6.63
N VAL A 73 -10.44 -6.24 -6.01
CA VAL A 73 -10.24 -5.48 -4.76
C VAL A 73 -9.74 -6.40 -3.65
N ILE A 74 -10.33 -7.58 -3.49
CA ILE A 74 -9.89 -8.59 -2.50
C ILE A 74 -8.46 -9.04 -2.83
N GLY A 75 -8.16 -9.32 -4.10
CA GLY A 75 -6.83 -9.73 -4.54
C GLY A 75 -5.77 -8.64 -4.33
N LEU A 76 -6.09 -7.39 -4.63
CA LEU A 76 -5.21 -6.24 -4.40
C LEU A 76 -4.98 -6.01 -2.91
N LYS A 77 -6.03 -6.09 -2.09
CA LYS A 77 -5.92 -5.99 -0.63
C LYS A 77 -5.00 -7.09 -0.07
N GLY A 78 -5.21 -8.35 -0.46
CA GLY A 78 -4.34 -9.44 -0.03
C GLY A 78 -2.88 -9.28 -0.47
N ARG A 79 -2.62 -8.65 -1.63
CA ARG A 79 -1.26 -8.28 -2.06
C ARG A 79 -0.65 -7.16 -1.23
N ILE A 80 -1.45 -6.16 -0.86
CA ILE A 80 -1.04 -5.06 0.02
C ILE A 80 -0.68 -5.64 1.39
N ASP A 81 -1.55 -6.46 1.99
CA ASP A 81 -1.34 -7.04 3.30
C ASP A 81 -0.05 -7.88 3.35
N LYS A 82 0.21 -8.69 2.32
CA LYS A 82 1.47 -9.45 2.20
C LYS A 82 2.70 -8.55 2.13
N LYS A 83 2.64 -7.47 1.35
CA LYS A 83 3.74 -6.50 1.23
C LYS A 83 3.96 -5.76 2.54
N SER A 84 2.89 -5.37 3.23
CA SER A 84 2.95 -4.71 4.53
C SER A 84 3.57 -5.62 5.59
N ALA A 85 3.19 -6.90 5.64
CA ALA A 85 3.77 -7.87 6.55
C ALA A 85 5.28 -8.08 6.29
N TYR A 86 5.68 -8.22 5.02
CA TYR A 86 7.08 -8.36 4.64
C TYR A 86 7.90 -7.10 4.95
N LEU A 87 7.34 -5.91 4.71
CA LEU A 87 7.98 -4.64 5.07
C LEU A 87 8.19 -4.54 6.59
N GLN A 88 7.19 -4.94 7.38
CA GLN A 88 7.30 -4.95 8.84
C GLN A 88 8.41 -5.89 9.32
N GLU A 89 8.49 -7.09 8.75
CA GLU A 89 9.57 -8.05 9.06
C GLU A 89 10.96 -7.48 8.75
N LEU A 90 11.12 -6.84 7.59
CA LEU A 90 12.37 -6.20 7.21
C LEU A 90 12.73 -5.01 8.11
N GLN A 91 11.72 -4.22 8.52
CA GLN A 91 11.90 -3.12 9.46
C GLN A 91 12.37 -3.64 10.83
N ASP A 92 11.75 -4.72 11.33
CA ASP A 92 12.13 -5.33 12.60
C ASP A 92 13.58 -5.86 12.55
N GLN A 93 13.98 -6.48 11.42
CA GLN A 93 15.37 -6.91 11.20
C GLN A 93 16.34 -5.73 11.19
N TYR A 94 16.00 -4.65 10.47
CA TYR A 94 16.85 -3.45 10.41
C TYR A 94 17.04 -2.82 11.79
N VAL A 95 15.96 -2.66 12.55
CA VAL A 95 16.01 -2.14 13.93
C VAL A 95 16.83 -3.07 14.82
N GLY A 96 16.61 -4.39 14.73
CA GLY A 96 17.37 -5.37 15.49
C GLY A 96 18.88 -5.29 15.26
N LEU A 97 19.29 -5.11 14.01
CA LEU A 97 20.70 -4.95 13.65
C LEU A 97 21.27 -3.62 14.14
N GLN A 98 20.54 -2.51 13.99
CA GLN A 98 20.97 -1.21 14.50
C GLN A 98 21.19 -1.24 16.01
N ASN A 99 20.22 -1.77 16.76
CA ASN A 99 20.29 -1.89 18.21
C ASN A 99 21.46 -2.80 18.66
N LEU A 100 21.71 -3.90 17.93
CA LEU A 100 22.85 -4.77 18.21
C LEU A 100 24.18 -4.03 18.01
N VAL A 101 24.34 -3.31 16.89
CA VAL A 101 25.55 -2.54 16.58
C VAL A 101 25.77 -1.48 17.65
N GLU A 102 24.74 -0.70 17.98
CA GLU A 102 24.81 0.34 19.00
C GLU A 102 25.23 -0.23 20.36
N ARG A 103 24.61 -1.32 20.82
CA ARG A 103 24.99 -1.98 22.08
C ARG A 103 26.44 -2.46 22.04
N ASN A 104 26.86 -3.07 20.93
CA ASN A 104 28.22 -3.59 20.80
C ASN A 104 29.24 -2.43 20.83
N GLU A 105 28.99 -1.34 20.10
CA GLU A 105 29.83 -0.14 20.11
C GLU A 105 30.00 0.42 21.53
N GLN A 106 28.91 0.46 22.32
CA GLN A 106 28.97 0.90 23.71
C GLN A 106 29.86 -0.01 24.59
N LEU A 107 29.77 -1.33 24.42
CA LEU A 107 30.61 -2.30 25.14
C LEU A 107 32.09 -2.19 24.77
N TYR A 108 32.40 -1.97 23.48
CA TYR A 108 33.79 -1.74 23.06
C TYR A 108 34.31 -0.37 23.51
N GLY A 109 33.45 0.64 23.61
CA GLY A 109 33.81 1.98 24.10
C GLY A 109 34.06 2.05 25.62
N SER A 110 33.43 1.18 26.41
CA SER A 110 33.58 1.15 27.88
C SER A 110 34.81 0.36 28.35
N GLY A 111 35.53 -0.32 27.45
CA GLY A 111 36.67 -1.18 27.79
C GLY A 111 36.28 -2.54 28.36
N ASP A 112 34.99 -2.84 28.48
CA ASP A 112 34.44 -4.14 28.89
C ASP A 112 34.06 -4.96 27.64
N ALA A 113 35.02 -5.10 26.73
CA ALA A 113 34.82 -5.83 25.49
C ALA A 113 34.78 -7.34 25.79
N PRO A 114 33.66 -8.05 25.48
CA PRO A 114 33.61 -9.50 25.64
C PRO A 114 34.68 -10.16 24.75
N SER A 115 35.41 -11.13 25.31
CA SER A 115 36.51 -11.82 24.62
C SER A 115 36.06 -12.83 23.55
N GLY A 116 34.75 -12.95 23.30
CA GLY A 116 34.17 -13.87 22.32
C GLY A 116 32.82 -13.41 21.80
N GLY A 117 32.42 -13.93 20.64
CA GLY A 117 31.14 -13.66 20.00
C GLY A 117 30.93 -14.50 18.74
N VAL A 118 29.67 -14.57 18.28
CA VAL A 118 29.30 -15.24 17.03
C VAL A 118 28.91 -14.17 16.01
N ALA A 119 29.54 -14.20 14.83
CA ALA A 119 29.26 -13.26 13.76
C ALA A 119 28.01 -13.67 12.97
N LEU A 120 27.29 -12.68 12.43
CA LEU A 120 26.19 -12.88 11.50
C LEU A 120 26.71 -13.18 10.09
N PRO A 121 25.99 -13.96 9.26
CA PRO A 121 24.77 -14.71 9.59
C PRO A 121 25.10 -16.05 10.26
N PHE A 122 24.27 -16.48 11.20
CA PHE A 122 24.37 -17.82 11.80
C PHE A 122 22.98 -18.44 11.94
N ILE A 123 22.96 -19.75 12.20
CA ILE A 123 21.78 -20.50 12.57
C ILE A 123 22.08 -21.20 13.89
N LEU A 124 21.15 -21.12 14.83
CA LEU A 124 21.21 -21.76 16.14
C LEU A 124 20.35 -23.03 16.12
N VAL A 125 20.96 -24.15 16.49
CA VAL A 125 20.24 -25.40 16.75
C VAL A 125 20.10 -25.56 18.25
N GLN A 126 18.86 -25.55 18.74
CA GLN A 126 18.55 -25.67 20.16
C GLN A 126 17.93 -27.04 20.45
N THR A 127 18.40 -27.72 21.49
CA THR A 127 17.81 -28.97 21.98
C THR A 127 17.80 -28.99 23.51
N ARG A 128 17.33 -30.08 24.10
CA ARG A 128 17.26 -30.23 25.56
C ARG A 128 18.68 -30.23 26.17
N PRO A 129 18.87 -29.69 27.39
CA PRO A 129 20.19 -29.64 28.04
C PRO A 129 20.87 -31.00 28.25
N HIS A 130 20.10 -32.09 28.24
CA HIS A 130 20.59 -33.46 28.44
C HIS A 130 20.50 -34.32 27.17
N ALA A 131 20.25 -33.71 26.00
CA ALA A 131 20.26 -34.43 24.73
C ALA A 131 21.70 -34.84 24.37
N THR A 132 21.86 -36.04 23.83
CA THR A 132 23.13 -36.50 23.26
C THR A 132 23.08 -36.29 21.76
N VAL A 133 23.96 -35.44 21.24
CA VAL A 133 24.04 -35.09 19.82
C VAL A 133 25.32 -35.66 19.25
N GLU A 134 25.21 -36.51 18.22
CA GLU A 134 26.35 -36.99 17.45
C GLU A 134 26.53 -36.06 16.25
N VAL A 135 27.78 -35.61 16.05
CA VAL A 135 28.11 -34.65 14.99
C VAL A 135 29.20 -35.24 14.11
N GLU A 136 28.89 -35.39 12.83
CA GLU A 136 29.86 -35.79 11.82
C GLU A 136 30.06 -34.64 10.84
N ILE A 137 31.31 -34.22 10.66
CA ILE A 137 31.68 -33.13 9.75
C ILE A 137 32.48 -33.76 8.61
N SER A 138 32.08 -33.48 7.37
CA SER A 138 32.84 -33.92 6.20
C SER A 138 34.23 -33.30 6.18
N GLU A 139 35.18 -34.00 5.55
CA GLU A 139 36.57 -33.54 5.46
C GLU A 139 36.69 -32.15 4.76
N ASP A 140 35.82 -31.87 3.79
CA ASP A 140 35.77 -30.59 3.07
C ASP A 140 35.00 -29.48 3.82
N MET A 141 34.48 -29.79 5.02
CA MET A 141 33.69 -28.90 5.86
C MET A 141 32.42 -28.32 5.20
N GLN A 142 31.95 -28.93 4.10
CA GLN A 142 30.74 -28.49 3.39
C GLN A 142 29.46 -29.13 3.92
N LEU A 143 29.59 -30.28 4.60
CA LEU A 143 28.47 -31.05 5.12
C LEU A 143 28.68 -31.33 6.60
N VAL A 144 27.65 -31.01 7.38
CA VAL A 144 27.57 -31.36 8.80
C VAL A 144 26.31 -32.20 8.99
N HIS A 145 26.48 -33.39 9.54
CA HIS A 145 25.40 -34.28 9.93
C HIS A 145 25.23 -34.22 11.45
N PHE A 146 23.99 -33.95 11.89
CA PHE A 146 23.61 -33.96 13.29
C PHE A 146 22.65 -35.13 13.52
N ASP A 147 23.03 -36.09 14.36
CA ASP A 147 22.12 -37.09 14.89
C ASP A 147 21.71 -36.72 16.32
N PHE A 148 20.43 -36.48 16.50
CA PHE A 148 19.85 -36.13 17.80
C PHE A 148 19.34 -37.35 18.57
N ASN A 149 19.56 -38.58 18.11
CA ASN A 149 19.10 -39.80 18.76
C ASN A 149 17.58 -39.78 19.05
N SER A 150 16.79 -39.30 18.08
CA SER A 150 15.34 -39.04 18.22
C SER A 150 14.94 -37.97 19.25
N THR A 151 15.88 -37.21 19.82
CA THR A 151 15.54 -36.06 20.67
C THR A 151 15.06 -34.87 19.82
N PRO A 152 13.99 -34.17 20.24
CA PRO A 152 13.52 -32.99 19.52
C PRO A 152 14.56 -31.87 19.53
N PHE A 153 14.60 -31.11 18.45
CA PHE A 153 15.41 -29.89 18.32
C PHE A 153 14.62 -28.80 17.61
N GLU A 154 15.03 -27.56 17.81
CA GLU A 154 14.51 -26.36 17.18
C GLU A 154 15.63 -25.64 16.41
N LEU A 155 15.25 -25.01 15.31
CA LEU A 155 16.16 -24.25 14.46
C LEU A 155 15.75 -22.78 14.51
N HIS A 156 16.68 -21.92 14.88
CA HIS A 156 16.48 -20.48 14.94
C HIS A 156 17.49 -19.78 14.04
N ASP A 157 17.02 -18.85 13.22
CA ASP A 157 17.92 -17.96 12.50
C ASP A 157 18.39 -16.81 13.40
N ASP A 158 19.36 -16.05 12.90
CA ASP A 158 19.85 -14.85 13.57
C ASP A 158 18.74 -13.86 13.94
N SER A 159 17.76 -13.68 13.05
CA SER A 159 16.66 -12.73 13.19
C SER A 159 15.76 -13.09 14.36
N PHE A 160 15.45 -14.38 14.54
CA PHE A 160 14.74 -14.87 15.72
C PHE A 160 15.54 -14.62 17.00
N VAL A 161 16.85 -14.90 16.99
CA VAL A 161 17.71 -14.71 18.15
C VAL A 161 17.81 -13.23 18.54
N LEU A 162 17.91 -12.32 17.57
CA LEU A 162 17.90 -10.87 17.80
C LEU A 162 16.58 -10.40 18.43
N LYS A 163 15.45 -10.95 17.98
CA LYS A 163 14.13 -10.69 18.59
C LYS A 163 14.08 -11.19 20.03
N ALA A 164 14.55 -12.40 20.29
CA ALA A 164 14.58 -12.99 21.63
C ALA A 164 15.50 -12.24 22.61
N MET A 165 16.55 -11.59 22.10
CA MET A 165 17.42 -10.69 22.88
C MET A 165 16.79 -9.32 23.17
N GLY A 166 15.56 -9.06 22.70
CA GLY A 166 14.86 -7.80 22.91
C GLY A 166 15.28 -6.68 21.96
N PHE A 167 16.01 -6.99 20.87
CA PHE A 167 16.44 -5.96 19.93
C PHE A 167 15.38 -5.57 18.88
N SER A 168 14.25 -6.29 18.79
CA SER A 168 13.13 -5.86 17.97
C SER A 168 12.29 -4.81 18.68
N GLY A 169 11.97 -3.72 17.98
CA GLY A 169 11.24 -2.57 18.54
C GLY A 169 9.79 -2.87 18.90
N LYS A 170 9.57 -3.51 20.07
CA LYS A 170 8.31 -3.49 20.82
C LYS A 170 8.63 -3.60 22.30
N GLU A 171 8.73 -2.46 22.98
CA GLU A 171 8.26 -2.40 24.36
C GLU A 171 6.74 -2.49 24.31
N GLU A 172 6.18 -3.62 24.74
CA GLU A 172 4.78 -3.67 25.16
C GLU A 172 4.63 -2.80 26.41
N THR A 173 4.34 -1.51 26.22
CA THR A 173 3.69 -0.71 27.25
C THR A 173 2.20 -1.06 27.23
N ASP A 174 1.85 -2.14 27.92
CA ASP A 174 0.48 -2.38 28.37
C ASP A 174 0.11 -1.29 29.38
N GLY A 175 -0.86 -0.45 29.01
CA GLY A 175 -1.08 0.84 29.66
C GLY A 175 -2.32 1.59 29.21
N THR A 176 -3.48 0.95 29.36
CA THR A 176 -4.79 1.56 29.71
C THR A 176 -5.49 2.53 28.72
N VAL A 177 -6.66 2.11 28.24
CA VAL A 177 -8.01 2.68 28.52
C VAL A 177 -8.90 2.53 27.28
N ALA A 178 -9.93 1.70 27.43
CA ALA A 178 -11.09 1.67 26.56
C ALA A 178 -11.82 3.02 26.56
N LEU A 179 -12.04 3.61 25.38
CA LEU A 179 -13.14 4.53 25.16
C LEU A 179 -13.95 4.12 23.93
N VAL A 180 -15.22 3.93 24.24
CA VAL A 180 -16.34 3.54 23.40
C VAL A 180 -16.67 4.62 22.37
N ALA A 181 -17.06 4.15 21.18
CA ALA A 181 -17.93 4.73 20.16
C ALA A 181 -18.07 6.27 20.06
N ASN A 182 -17.80 6.80 18.86
CA ASN A 182 -18.90 7.21 17.97
C ASN A 182 -18.40 7.43 16.53
N ALA A 183 -19.16 6.89 15.58
CA ALA A 183 -19.11 7.20 14.16
C ALA A 183 -19.98 8.43 13.85
N VAL A 184 -19.81 9.00 12.65
CA VAL A 184 -20.51 10.16 12.05
C VAL A 184 -19.80 11.48 12.43
N GLU A 185 -19.21 12.28 11.52
CA GLU A 185 -19.72 12.81 10.26
C GLU A 185 -18.61 13.44 9.37
N CYS A 186 -18.88 13.59 8.07
CA CYS A 186 -18.03 14.28 7.08
C CYS A 186 -18.07 15.82 7.23
N SER A 187 -16.93 16.52 7.03
CA SER A 187 -16.77 17.59 5.99
C SER A 187 -15.58 18.55 6.24
N SER A 188 -14.81 18.75 5.17
CA SER A 188 -14.31 20.02 4.59
C SER A 188 -13.42 21.01 5.38
N ALA A 189 -12.15 21.07 4.93
CA ALA A 189 -11.29 22.23 4.63
C ALA A 189 -11.18 23.45 5.60
N SER A 190 -9.98 23.69 6.15
CA SER A 190 -9.13 24.85 5.81
C SER A 190 -7.87 24.99 6.70
N ASN A 191 -6.72 25.02 6.02
CA ASN A 191 -5.56 25.92 6.14
C ASN A 191 -4.99 26.44 7.48
N VAL A 192 -3.66 26.24 7.56
CA VAL A 192 -2.57 27.18 7.96
C VAL A 192 -2.35 27.42 9.46
N TYR A 193 -1.27 26.83 9.98
CA TYR A 193 0.00 27.41 10.48
C TYR A 193 0.86 26.17 10.86
N GLY A 194 2.11 25.96 10.48
CA GLY A 194 3.26 26.86 10.49
C GLY A 194 4.23 26.36 11.57
N HIS A 195 5.05 25.34 11.29
CA HIS A 195 6.37 25.21 11.94
C HIS A 195 7.35 24.42 11.08
N ARG A 196 8.40 25.12 10.69
CA ARG A 196 9.52 24.68 9.88
C ARG A 196 10.68 24.41 10.85
N SER A 197 11.29 23.22 10.80
CA SER A 197 12.57 22.92 11.47
C SER A 197 13.57 22.40 10.41
N PRO A 198 14.88 22.68 10.55
CA PRO A 198 15.82 22.67 9.43
C PRO A 198 16.32 21.27 9.04
N GLN A 199 16.47 21.04 7.73
CA GLN A 199 17.23 19.90 7.19
C GLN A 199 18.73 20.19 7.16
N PRO A 200 19.61 19.20 7.42
CA PRO A 200 21.00 19.26 7.02
C PRO A 200 21.21 18.67 5.61
N ALA A 201 22.28 19.16 4.97
CA ALA A 201 22.59 19.06 3.54
C ALA A 201 22.95 17.65 3.03
N ARG A 202 22.62 17.40 1.76
CA ARG A 202 23.13 16.28 0.95
C ARG A 202 24.43 16.67 0.24
N PRO A 203 25.37 15.73 0.03
CA PRO A 203 26.23 15.71 -1.13
C PRO A 203 25.71 14.73 -2.19
N ASN A 204 25.82 15.14 -3.45
CA ASN A 204 25.40 14.39 -4.64
C ASN A 204 26.37 13.25 -4.99
N GLY A 205 25.80 12.13 -5.46
CA GLY A 205 26.40 11.27 -6.48
C GLY A 205 26.58 9.80 -6.10
N ILE A 206 25.85 8.89 -6.79
CA ILE A 206 26.31 7.63 -7.44
C ILE A 206 25.15 6.62 -7.59
N ARG A 207 24.81 6.35 -8.87
CA ARG A 207 24.30 5.11 -9.53
C ARG A 207 23.21 4.23 -8.85
N PRO A 208 22.14 3.82 -9.57
CA PRO A 208 21.16 2.89 -9.03
C PRO A 208 21.77 1.49 -8.91
N ARG A 209 21.84 0.96 -7.69
CA ARG A 209 22.18 -0.44 -7.40
C ARG A 209 20.92 -1.29 -7.56
N THR A 210 21.05 -2.32 -8.37
CA THR A 210 20.08 -3.40 -8.57
C THR A 210 19.71 -4.06 -7.25
N SER A 211 18.43 -4.34 -7.05
CA SER A 211 17.88 -5.06 -5.88
C SER A 211 18.52 -6.46 -5.71
N PRO A 212 18.84 -6.90 -4.47
CA PRO A 212 19.30 -8.26 -4.23
C PRO A 212 18.15 -9.28 -4.37
N PRO A 213 18.44 -10.56 -4.66
CA PRO A 213 17.43 -11.58 -4.83
C PRO A 213 16.86 -12.03 -3.48
N ILE A 214 15.59 -12.42 -3.49
CA ILE A 214 14.84 -12.92 -2.34
C ILE A 214 15.37 -14.31 -1.94
N PRO A 215 15.82 -14.55 -0.70
CA PRO A 215 16.19 -15.88 -0.23
C PRO A 215 14.99 -16.84 -0.22
N GLY A 216 15.18 -18.02 -0.79
CA GLY A 216 14.14 -19.03 -0.98
C GLY A 216 13.67 -19.68 0.32
N ILE A 217 12.35 -19.84 0.44
CA ILE A 217 11.68 -20.60 1.49
C ILE A 217 12.01 -22.09 1.31
N LEU A 218 12.78 -22.67 2.24
CA LEU A 218 12.95 -24.12 2.35
C LEU A 218 11.67 -24.72 2.95
N LYS A 219 10.80 -25.27 2.09
CA LYS A 219 9.69 -26.14 2.53
C LYS A 219 10.23 -27.53 2.85
N GLY A 220 10.02 -27.98 4.09
CA GLY A 220 10.23 -29.36 4.50
C GLY A 220 9.39 -30.32 3.65
N ARG A 221 10.06 -31.29 3.00
CA ARG A 221 9.42 -32.38 2.27
C ARG A 221 9.14 -33.51 3.25
N VAL A 222 7.88 -33.72 3.62
CA VAL A 222 7.44 -34.97 4.28
C VAL A 222 7.33 -36.03 3.19
N LYS A 223 8.19 -37.05 3.21
CA LYS A 223 7.97 -38.30 2.48
C LYS A 223 7.16 -39.23 3.38
N HIS A 224 5.96 -39.60 2.95
CA HIS A 224 5.31 -40.82 3.42
C HIS A 224 5.94 -41.99 2.67
N GLU A 225 6.44 -42.97 3.39
CA GLU A 225 6.89 -44.25 2.85
C GLU A 225 5.81 -45.31 3.08
N HIS A 226 5.65 -46.22 2.11
CA HIS A 226 5.08 -47.55 2.27
C HIS A 226 6.21 -48.54 2.12
#